data_AF-A0ABD1PJH8-F1
#
_entry.id   AF-A0ABD1PJH8-F1
#
_cell.length_a   1.000
_cell.length_b   1.000
_cell.length_c   1.000
_cell.angle_alpha   90.00
_cell.angle_beta   90.00
_cell.angle_gamma   90.00
#
_symmetry.space_group_name_H-M   'P 1'
#
loop_
_entity.id
_entity.type
_entity.pdbx_description
1 polymer ?
#
loop_
_entity_poly.entity_id
_entity_poly.type
_entity_poly.pdbx_seq_one_letter_code
_entity_poly.pdbx_strand_id
1 'polypeptide(L)'
;MISALFLPLLFTLIIIPFSQAVSIFSRPQIHPSFKINTTQNRRSCSFTVSIRTSCSSIRYTRDRISLAFGDAYGNQVYAPRLDDPRTRTFERCSTDTFKIYGPCTYQICYLYLYRSGYDGWMPYDVTVYGYNSRPVTFYYNELIPGDIWYGFNDCYGATSSSAMK
;
A
#
# COMPACT_ATOMS: atom_id res chain seq x y z
N MET A 1 6.18 -51.37 -62.98
CA MET A 1 6.86 -50.16 -62.50
C MET A 1 5.95 -49.52 -61.46
N ILE A 2 6.18 -49.79 -60.18
CA ILE A 2 5.35 -49.30 -59.07
C ILE A 2 5.95 -47.97 -58.62
N SER A 3 5.19 -46.89 -58.77
CA SER A 3 5.59 -45.54 -58.39
C SER A 3 5.43 -45.39 -56.89
N ALA A 4 6.56 -45.26 -56.17
CA ALA A 4 6.56 -45.01 -54.73
C ALA A 4 6.32 -43.52 -54.48
N LEU A 5 5.13 -43.18 -53.99
CA LEU A 5 4.78 -41.82 -53.57
C LEU A 5 5.50 -41.52 -52.24
N PHE A 6 6.53 -40.68 -52.30
CA PHE A 6 7.19 -40.11 -51.13
C PHE A 6 6.30 -38.99 -50.53
N LEU A 7 5.79 -39.21 -49.32
CA LEU A 7 5.11 -38.17 -48.53
C LEU A 7 6.16 -37.40 -47.71
N PRO A 8 6.32 -36.07 -47.88
CA PRO A 8 7.27 -35.31 -47.06
C PRO A 8 6.65 -35.03 -45.67
N LEU A 9 7.35 -35.47 -44.63
CA LEU A 9 6.98 -35.23 -43.23
C LEU A 9 7.24 -33.74 -42.90
N LEU A 10 6.20 -32.91 -42.85
CA LEU A 10 6.31 -31.51 -42.40
C LEU A 10 6.56 -31.48 -40.88
N PHE A 11 7.82 -31.28 -40.48
CA PHE A 11 8.16 -30.89 -39.11
C PHE A 11 7.82 -29.41 -38.92
N THR A 12 6.65 -29.11 -38.33
CA THR A 12 6.32 -27.77 -37.87
C THR A 12 7.05 -27.50 -36.56
N LEU A 13 8.04 -26.60 -36.58
CA LEU A 13 8.64 -26.06 -35.37
C LEU A 13 7.58 -25.21 -34.63
N ILE A 14 7.08 -25.73 -33.51
CA ILE A 14 6.22 -24.97 -32.59
C ILE A 14 7.14 -24.03 -31.79
N ILE A 15 7.21 -22.77 -32.21
CA ILE A 15 7.87 -21.71 -31.44
C ILE A 15 6.91 -21.28 -30.34
N ILE A 16 7.11 -21.75 -29.11
CA ILE A 16 6.33 -21.31 -27.94
C ILE A 16 6.86 -19.92 -27.53
N PRO A 17 6.07 -18.84 -27.61
CA PRO A 17 6.51 -17.55 -27.10
C PRO A 17 6.61 -17.62 -25.57
N PHE A 18 7.81 -17.34 -25.06
CA PHE A 18 8.08 -17.25 -23.63
C PHE A 18 7.34 -16.01 -23.09
N SER A 19 6.17 -16.21 -22.47
CA SER A 19 5.42 -15.13 -21.84
C SER A 19 6.20 -14.63 -20.63
N GLN A 20 6.75 -13.41 -20.69
CA GLN A 20 7.35 -12.78 -19.53
C GLN A 20 6.22 -12.37 -18.57
N ALA A 21 6.17 -13.01 -17.40
CA ALA A 21 5.26 -12.61 -16.34
C ALA A 21 5.71 -11.25 -15.78
N VAL A 22 5.01 -10.18 -16.15
CA VAL A 22 5.17 -8.85 -15.54
C VAL A 22 4.55 -8.92 -14.15
N SER A 23 5.36 -8.77 -13.10
CA SER A 23 4.83 -8.58 -11.75
C SER A 23 4.15 -7.22 -11.66
N ILE A 24 2.83 -7.23 -11.48
CA ILE A 24 2.05 -6.00 -11.22
C ILE A 24 2.25 -5.64 -9.75
N PHE A 25 3.43 -5.10 -9.41
CA PHE A 25 3.56 -4.42 -8.12
C PHE A 25 2.75 -3.13 -8.20
N SER A 26 1.67 -3.05 -7.41
CA SER A 26 0.95 -1.79 -7.19
C SER A 26 1.97 -0.73 -6.78
N ARG A 27 1.93 0.43 -7.43
CA ARG A 27 2.70 1.61 -7.04
C ARG A 27 1.79 2.54 -6.25
N PRO A 28 2.31 3.27 -5.26
CA PRO A 28 1.48 4.26 -4.60
C PRO A 28 1.15 5.39 -5.57
N GLN A 29 -0.01 6.00 -5.37
CA GLN A 29 -0.55 7.04 -6.23
C GLN A 29 -1.04 8.21 -5.42
N ILE A 30 -1.19 9.34 -6.10
CA ILE A 30 -1.79 10.55 -5.55
C ILE A 30 -3.31 10.35 -5.51
N HIS A 31 -3.93 10.65 -4.36
CA HIS A 31 -5.38 10.54 -4.16
C HIS A 31 -5.98 11.88 -3.71
N PRO A 32 -6.19 12.84 -4.64
CA PRO A 32 -6.69 14.17 -4.30
C PRO A 32 -8.13 14.15 -3.79
N SER A 33 -8.91 13.15 -4.18
CA SER A 33 -10.31 12.97 -3.77
C SER A 33 -10.47 12.23 -2.45
N PHE A 34 -9.38 11.73 -1.85
CA PHE A 34 -9.48 11.02 -0.58
C PHE A 34 -10.00 11.94 0.53
N LYS A 35 -10.99 11.45 1.27
CA LYS A 35 -11.63 12.18 2.37
C LYS A 35 -11.48 11.36 3.64
N ILE A 36 -11.04 12.04 4.70
CA ILE A 36 -11.04 11.45 6.03
C ILE A 36 -12.48 11.34 6.51
N ASN A 37 -12.98 10.12 6.61
CA ASN A 37 -14.29 9.83 7.17
C ASN A 37 -14.16 9.45 8.65
N THR A 38 -15.06 9.98 9.49
CA THR A 38 -15.19 9.57 10.90
C THR A 38 -16.19 8.43 10.95
N THR A 39 -15.72 7.18 10.92
CA THR A 39 -16.63 6.04 11.13
C THR A 39 -17.10 6.08 12.60
N GLN A 40 -18.39 6.36 12.83
CA GLN A 40 -19.01 6.28 14.16
C GLN A 40 -19.20 4.82 14.57
N ASN A 41 -18.10 4.11 14.82
CA ASN A 41 -18.16 2.74 15.29
C ASN A 41 -18.12 2.73 16.82
N ARG A 42 -19.05 2.02 17.47
CA ARG A 42 -19.17 1.97 18.96
C ARG A 42 -18.03 1.19 19.63
N ARG A 43 -17.19 0.48 18.86
CA ARG A 43 -16.03 -0.27 19.34
C ARG A 43 -14.74 0.29 18.76
N SER A 44 -13.78 0.55 19.64
CA SER A 44 -12.42 0.97 19.31
C SER A 44 -11.49 -0.24 19.32
N CYS A 45 -10.74 -0.44 18.23
CA CYS A 45 -9.68 -1.43 18.11
C CYS A 45 -8.31 -0.75 18.17
N SER A 46 -7.30 -1.47 18.63
CA SER A 46 -5.91 -1.03 18.60
C SER A 46 -5.18 -1.62 17.40
N PHE A 47 -4.33 -0.82 16.77
CA PHE A 47 -3.47 -1.18 15.67
C PHE A 47 -2.04 -0.82 16.02
N THR A 48 -1.09 -1.66 15.62
CA THR A 48 0.33 -1.33 15.66
C THR A 48 0.76 -1.00 14.24
N VAL A 49 1.33 0.17 14.02
CA VAL A 49 1.87 0.59 12.73
C VAL A 49 3.37 0.73 12.85
N SER A 50 4.11 -0.03 12.06
CA SER A 50 5.56 0.04 11.94
C SER A 50 5.92 0.76 10.65
N ILE A 51 6.72 1.81 10.74
CA ILE A 51 7.16 2.63 9.60
C ILE A 51 8.68 2.57 9.54
N ARG A 52 9.22 1.99 8.47
CA ARG A 52 10.66 2.03 8.22
C ARG A 52 10.99 3.21 7.34
N THR A 53 11.88 4.09 7.79
CA THR A 53 12.38 5.21 7.00
C THR A 53 13.54 4.75 6.12
N SER A 54 13.53 5.12 4.83
CA SER A 54 14.57 4.72 3.89
C SER A 54 15.93 5.31 4.27
N CYS A 55 17.00 4.57 4.01
CA CYS A 55 18.37 5.07 4.13
C CYS A 55 18.70 6.19 3.13
N SER A 56 17.89 6.33 2.08
CA SER A 56 17.98 7.42 1.11
C SER A 56 17.12 8.63 1.49
N SER A 57 16.40 8.58 2.62
CA SER A 57 15.64 9.72 3.14
C SER A 57 16.55 10.84 3.62
N ILE A 58 15.99 12.02 3.91
CA ILE A 58 16.69 13.05 4.68
C ILE A 58 17.05 12.55 6.09
N ARG A 59 17.94 13.24 6.81
CA ARG A 59 18.43 12.79 8.13
C ARG A 59 17.30 12.62 9.16
N TYR A 60 16.39 13.57 9.22
CA TYR A 60 15.16 13.58 10.01
C TYR A 60 14.21 14.61 9.39
N THR A 61 12.90 14.42 9.54
CA THR A 61 11.90 15.38 9.07
C THR A 61 11.19 16.07 10.24
N ARG A 62 10.89 17.35 10.11
CA ARG A 62 10.00 18.09 11.02
C ARG A 62 8.61 18.27 10.42
N ASP A 63 8.40 17.72 9.23
CA ASP A 63 7.12 17.79 8.55
C ASP A 63 6.09 17.01 9.35
N ARG A 64 4.85 17.49 9.33
CA ARG A 64 3.74 16.79 9.94
C ARG A 64 3.39 15.58 9.08
N ILE A 65 3.40 14.41 9.69
CA ILE A 65 3.03 13.16 9.01
C ILE A 65 1.69 12.68 9.57
N SER A 66 0.71 12.56 8.69
CA SER A 66 -0.57 11.91 8.98
C SER A 66 -0.68 10.59 8.21
N LEU A 67 -1.51 9.68 8.72
CA LEU A 67 -1.70 8.35 8.14
C LEU A 67 -3.16 7.97 8.23
N ALA A 68 -3.69 7.40 7.14
CA ALA A 68 -5.02 6.81 7.10
C ALA A 68 -4.97 5.43 6.44
N PHE A 69 -5.68 4.46 6.99
CA PHE A 69 -5.78 3.11 6.42
C PHE A 69 -7.14 2.53 6.71
N GLY A 70 -7.52 1.48 5.97
CA GLY A 70 -8.80 0.84 6.17
C GLY A 70 -9.04 -0.35 5.26
N ASP A 71 -10.30 -0.76 5.25
CA ASP A 71 -10.76 -1.96 4.56
C ASP A 71 -11.76 -1.65 3.43
N ALA A 72 -12.13 -2.70 2.70
CA ALA A 72 -13.06 -2.63 1.58
C ALA A 72 -14.52 -2.33 1.99
N TYR A 73 -14.82 -2.29 3.29
CA TYR A 73 -16.16 -2.04 3.85
C TYR A 73 -16.35 -0.60 4.31
N GLY A 74 -15.35 0.27 4.10
CA GLY A 74 -15.42 1.68 4.47
C GLY A 74 -15.08 1.96 5.93
N ASN A 75 -14.53 0.98 6.68
CA ASN A 75 -13.95 1.28 7.98
C ASN A 75 -12.61 1.98 7.77
N GLN A 76 -12.45 3.16 8.36
CA GLN A 76 -11.24 3.96 8.22
C GLN A 76 -10.66 4.30 9.58
N VAL A 77 -9.36 4.04 9.75
CA VAL A 77 -8.56 4.50 10.87
C VAL A 77 -7.71 5.67 10.40
N TYR A 78 -7.67 6.73 11.20
CA TYR A 78 -6.92 7.96 10.89
C TYR A 78 -6.09 8.39 12.09
N ALA A 79 -4.80 8.60 11.85
CA ALA A 79 -3.88 9.26 12.77
C ALA A 79 -3.54 10.65 12.22
N PRO A 80 -4.01 11.74 12.85
CA PRO A 80 -3.80 13.09 12.36
C PRO A 80 -2.35 13.55 12.45
N ARG A 81 -1.59 12.98 13.38
CA ARG A 81 -0.19 13.31 13.57
C ARG A 81 0.55 12.12 14.19
N LEU A 82 1.61 11.67 13.53
CA LEU A 82 2.48 10.59 14.01
C LEU A 82 3.82 11.10 14.55
N ASP A 83 4.28 12.28 14.13
CA ASP A 83 5.52 12.85 14.64
C ASP A 83 5.35 13.30 16.11
N ASP A 84 6.31 12.92 16.95
CA ASP A 84 6.47 13.48 18.30
C ASP A 84 7.75 14.33 18.30
N PRO A 85 7.68 15.66 18.50
CA PRO A 85 8.84 16.55 18.52
C PRO A 85 9.95 16.16 19.50
N ARG A 86 9.65 15.30 20.49
CA ARG A 86 10.59 14.85 21.53
C ARG A 86 11.30 13.55 21.19
N THR A 87 10.77 12.78 20.25
CA THR A 87 11.39 11.55 19.78
C THR A 87 11.95 11.83 18.41
N ARG A 88 13.12 11.27 18.09
CA ARG A 88 13.72 11.43 16.77
C ARG A 88 12.98 10.56 15.74
N THR A 89 11.66 10.73 15.67
CA THR A 89 10.77 9.99 14.79
C THR A 89 11.15 10.28 13.34
N PHE A 90 11.10 9.24 12.52
CA PHE A 90 11.42 9.31 11.09
C PHE A 90 12.89 9.67 10.79
N GLU A 91 13.81 9.29 11.67
CA GLU A 91 15.24 9.32 11.36
C GLU A 91 15.59 8.43 10.16
N ARG A 92 16.59 8.85 9.37
CA ARG A 92 17.11 8.05 8.27
C ARG A 92 17.52 6.66 8.76
N CYS A 93 17.17 5.61 8.02
CA CYS A 93 17.48 4.21 8.36
C CYS A 93 16.87 3.75 9.71
N SER A 94 15.85 4.42 10.25
CA SER A 94 15.17 3.98 11.48
C SER A 94 13.89 3.21 11.17
N THR A 95 13.36 2.56 12.22
CA THR A 95 11.99 2.05 12.25
C THR A 95 11.28 2.63 13.46
N ASP A 96 10.14 3.28 13.23
CA ASP A 96 9.29 3.85 14.27
C ASP A 96 8.00 3.05 14.37
N THR A 97 7.50 2.82 15.59
CA THR A 97 6.29 2.03 15.85
C THR A 97 5.26 2.83 16.64
N PHE A 98 4.03 2.84 16.14
CA PHE A 98 2.92 3.61 16.71
C PHE A 98 1.78 2.69 17.10
N LYS A 99 1.16 2.96 18.26
CA LYS A 99 -0.15 2.40 18.60
C LYS A 99 -1.23 3.39 18.20
N ILE A 100 -2.11 2.99 17.29
CA ILE A 100 -3.18 3.82 16.75
C ILE A 100 -4.52 3.17 17.12
N TYR A 101 -5.49 3.99 17.48
CA TYR A 101 -6.84 3.55 17.82
C TYR A 101 -7.84 4.07 16.79
N GLY A 102 -8.85 3.27 16.51
CA GLY A 102 -9.89 3.62 15.55
C GLY A 102 -10.99 2.56 15.48
N PRO A 103 -11.94 2.70 14.54
CA PRO A 103 -12.94 1.67 14.30
C PRO A 103 -12.23 0.34 13.98
N CYS A 104 -12.81 -0.76 14.46
CA CYS A 104 -12.35 -2.08 14.07
C CYS A 104 -12.50 -2.29 12.57
N THR A 105 -11.46 -2.82 11.92
CA THR A 105 -11.45 -3.12 10.49
C THR A 105 -11.45 -4.63 10.27
N TYR A 106 -11.84 -5.04 9.07
CA TYR A 106 -11.52 -6.33 8.50
C TYR A 106 -10.10 -6.30 7.91
N GLN A 107 -9.88 -7.00 6.79
CA GLN A 107 -8.61 -6.98 6.08
C GLN A 107 -8.31 -5.58 5.55
N ILE A 108 -7.21 -5.01 6.03
CA ILE A 108 -6.69 -3.74 5.53
C ILE A 108 -6.26 -3.93 4.08
N CYS A 109 -6.67 -3.02 3.21
CA CYS A 109 -6.38 -3.07 1.77
C CYS A 109 -6.00 -1.72 1.17
N TYR A 110 -6.05 -0.64 1.94
CA TYR A 110 -5.52 0.66 1.53
C TYR A 110 -4.76 1.32 2.67
N LEU A 111 -3.80 2.16 2.30
CA LEU A 111 -3.06 3.01 3.23
C LEU A 111 -2.56 4.24 2.49
N TYR A 112 -2.81 5.41 3.06
CA TYR A 112 -2.33 6.69 2.57
C TYR A 112 -1.52 7.42 3.65
N LEU A 113 -0.46 8.06 3.19
CA LEU A 113 0.34 9.01 3.94
C LEU A 113 0.03 10.43 3.47
N TYR A 114 0.11 11.37 4.40
CA TYR A 114 0.03 12.80 4.11
C TYR A 114 1.20 13.49 4.81
N ARG A 115 1.95 14.29 4.06
CA ARG A 115 3.08 15.08 4.59
C ARG A 115 2.77 16.55 4.38
N SER A 116 2.94 17.36 5.43
CA SER A 116 2.85 18.83 5.33
C SER A 116 4.08 19.48 5.94
N GLY A 117 4.74 20.32 5.16
CA GLY A 117 6.02 20.95 5.49
C GLY A 117 7.01 20.92 4.33
N TYR A 118 8.25 21.34 4.62
CA TYR A 118 9.27 21.64 3.61
C TYR A 118 10.48 20.71 3.65
N ASP A 119 10.66 19.91 4.71
CA ASP A 119 11.85 19.10 4.88
C ASP A 119 11.88 17.92 3.88
N GLY A 120 10.72 17.34 3.60
CA GLY A 120 10.58 16.11 2.83
C GLY A 120 10.73 14.87 3.71
N TRP A 121 10.37 13.70 3.19
CA TRP A 121 10.51 12.42 3.87
C TRP A 121 10.31 11.26 2.90
N MET A 122 11.09 10.19 3.06
CA MET A 122 11.01 8.96 2.26
C MET A 122 10.85 7.74 3.18
N PRO A 123 9.62 7.23 3.38
CA PRO A 123 9.42 5.92 3.97
C PRO A 123 9.89 4.84 3.00
N TYR A 124 10.50 3.79 3.54
CA TYR A 124 10.75 2.56 2.80
C TYR A 124 9.46 1.73 2.73
N ASP A 125 8.89 1.39 3.88
CA ASP A 125 7.61 0.67 3.98
C ASP A 125 6.81 1.05 5.23
N VAL A 126 5.53 0.72 5.19
CA VAL A 126 4.60 0.83 6.30
C VAL A 126 3.91 -0.51 6.49
N THR A 127 4.03 -1.11 7.67
CA THR A 127 3.34 -2.35 8.03
C THR A 127 2.29 -2.10 9.09
N VAL A 128 1.06 -2.52 8.84
CA VAL A 128 -0.05 -2.41 9.80
C VAL A 128 -0.39 -3.78 10.37
N TYR A 129 -0.38 -3.88 11.68
CA TYR A 129 -0.83 -5.03 12.46
C TYR A 129 -2.17 -4.67 13.10
N GLY A 130 -3.25 -5.33 12.68
CA GLY A 130 -4.58 -5.16 13.23
C GLY A 130 -4.97 -6.30 14.18
N TYR A 131 -6.01 -6.05 14.99
CA TYR A 131 -6.52 -7.06 15.93
C TYR A 131 -7.15 -8.28 15.23
N ASN A 132 -7.90 -8.06 14.15
CA ASN A 132 -8.64 -9.10 13.40
C ASN A 132 -8.22 -9.19 11.93
N SER A 133 -7.07 -8.62 11.55
CA SER A 133 -6.58 -8.60 10.18
C SER A 133 -5.19 -9.21 10.09
N ARG A 134 -4.86 -9.82 8.95
CA ARG A 134 -3.47 -10.21 8.70
C ARG A 134 -2.61 -8.94 8.57
N PRO A 135 -1.36 -8.97 9.05
CA PRO A 135 -0.44 -7.86 8.81
C PRO A 135 -0.29 -7.59 7.31
N VAL A 136 -0.25 -6.31 6.94
CA VAL A 136 -0.08 -5.88 5.53
C VAL A 136 1.02 -4.84 5.48
N THR A 137 1.89 -4.97 4.49
CA THR A 137 3.02 -4.06 4.25
C THR A 137 2.82 -3.33 2.92
N PHE A 138 2.98 -2.01 2.96
CA PHE A 138 2.91 -1.12 1.81
C PHE A 138 4.30 -0.51 1.54
N TYR A 139 4.85 -0.72 0.34
CA TYR A 139 6.23 -0.37 0.00
C TYR A 139 6.30 0.93 -0.82
N TYR A 140 6.78 2.01 -0.21
CA TYR A 140 6.89 3.32 -0.85
C TYR A 140 8.26 3.52 -1.50
N ASN A 141 9.31 3.57 -0.68
CA ASN A 141 10.70 3.84 -1.04
C ASN A 141 10.89 5.02 -2.03
N GLU A 142 10.09 6.07 -1.86
CA GLU A 142 10.15 7.32 -2.62
C GLU A 142 9.69 8.51 -1.77
N LEU A 143 9.98 9.73 -2.22
CA LEU A 143 9.63 10.95 -1.48
C LEU A 143 8.10 11.13 -1.45
N ILE A 144 7.55 11.32 -0.26
CA ILE A 144 6.13 11.63 -0.11
C ILE A 144 5.85 13.05 -0.61
N PRO A 145 4.92 13.24 -1.55
CA PRO A 145 4.51 14.57 -2.00
C PRO A 145 4.00 15.44 -0.85
N GLY A 146 4.15 16.77 -1.00
CA GLY A 146 3.65 17.73 -0.02
C GLY A 146 2.17 17.99 -0.18
N ASP A 147 1.47 18.09 0.95
CA ASP A 147 0.10 18.57 1.10
C ASP A 147 -0.96 17.82 0.29
N ILE A 148 -0.70 16.54 -0.02
CA ILE A 148 -1.63 15.67 -0.73
C ILE A 148 -1.54 14.23 -0.23
N TRP A 149 -2.67 13.52 -0.22
CA TRP A 149 -2.73 12.11 0.17
C TRP A 149 -2.06 11.24 -0.89
N TYR A 150 -1.15 10.37 -0.44
CA TYR A 150 -0.32 9.52 -1.30
C TYR A 150 -0.25 8.09 -0.75
N GLY A 151 -0.50 7.08 -1.58
CA GLY A 151 -0.43 5.70 -1.11
C GLY A 151 -1.19 4.69 -1.98
N PHE A 152 -1.65 3.62 -1.36
CA PHE A 152 -2.16 2.43 -2.03
C PHE A 152 -3.65 2.26 -1.81
N ASN A 153 -4.33 1.75 -2.83
CA ASN A 153 -5.72 1.29 -2.73
C ASN A 153 -5.89 -0.01 -3.50
N ASP A 154 -5.61 -1.13 -2.83
CA ASP A 154 -5.74 -2.48 -3.38
C ASP A 154 -7.03 -3.15 -2.88
N CYS A 155 -8.02 -2.34 -2.50
CA CYS A 155 -9.34 -2.84 -2.14
C CYS A 155 -10.09 -3.31 -3.40
N TYR A 156 -9.74 -4.49 -3.88
CA TYR A 156 -10.51 -5.17 -4.91
C TYR A 156 -11.90 -5.48 -4.35
N GLY A 157 -12.91 -4.95 -5.05
CA GLY A 157 -14.24 -4.76 -4.49
C GLY A 157 -14.85 -6.02 -3.89
N ALA A 158 -15.19 -5.92 -2.60
CA ALA A 158 -16.42 -6.54 -2.08
C ALA A 158 -17.67 -6.02 -2.84
N THR A 159 -17.54 -4.99 -3.67
CA THR A 159 -18.54 -4.48 -4.62
C THR A 159 -18.69 -5.33 -5.89
N SER A 160 -17.85 -6.35 -6.13
CA SER A 160 -18.06 -7.30 -7.24
C SER A 160 -19.16 -8.34 -6.97
N SER A 161 -19.70 -8.41 -5.75
CA SER A 161 -20.84 -9.27 -5.40
C SER A 161 -22.19 -8.54 -5.42
N SER A 162 -22.21 -7.22 -5.64
CA SER A 162 -23.44 -6.42 -5.70
C SER A 162 -23.82 -5.96 -7.11
N ALA A 163 -22.99 -6.28 -8.12
CA ALA A 163 -23.26 -6.01 -9.54
C ALA A 163 -23.73 -7.25 -10.33
N MET A 164 -24.01 -8.35 -9.65
CA MET A 164 -24.80 -9.46 -10.19
C MET A 164 -26.15 -9.51 -9.48
N LYS A 165 -27.07 -8.67 -9.93
CA LYS A 165 -28.50 -8.93 -9.80
C LYS A 165 -29.22 -8.39 -11.03
#